data_AF-A0AA43DH45-F1
#
_entry.id   AF-A0AA43DH45-F1
#
_cell.length_a   1.000
_cell.length_b   1.000
_cell.length_c   1.000
_cell.angle_alpha   90.00
_cell.angle_beta   90.00
_cell.angle_gamma   90.00
#
_symmetry.space_group_name_H-M   'P 1'
#
loop_
_entity.id
_entity.type
_entity.pdbx_description
1 polymer ?
#
loop_
_entity_poly.entity_id
_entity_poly.type
_entity_poly.pdbx_seq_one_letter_code
_entity_poly.pdbx_strand_id
1 'polypeptide(L)'
;MKISQSSLSPPAIIVLALIMVGGCAEMRPASQPIIVKRAQMHMGTLATVTAVASNKQAGDRAVQAAFDEIKRLELLLSTWRSDSELSQV
;
A
#
# COMPACT_ATOMS: atom_id res chain seq x y z
N MET A 1 -1.56 -60.43 10.28
CA MET A 1 -1.76 -59.00 9.99
C MET A 1 -2.70 -58.40 11.03
N LYS A 2 -2.16 -57.64 11.99
CA LYS A 2 -2.94 -56.80 12.93
C LYS A 2 -2.24 -55.45 12.97
N ILE A 3 -2.92 -54.43 12.45
CA ILE A 3 -2.50 -53.03 12.47
C ILE A 3 -2.69 -52.57 13.91
N SER A 4 -1.60 -52.47 14.67
CA SER A 4 -1.61 -52.06 16.08
C SER A 4 -1.68 -50.54 16.14
N GLN A 5 -2.79 -50.04 16.69
CA GLN A 5 -3.04 -48.63 16.91
C GLN A 5 -2.01 -48.06 17.90
N SER A 6 -1.20 -47.11 17.45
CA SER A 6 -0.32 -46.33 18.32
C SER A 6 -1.17 -45.38 19.16
N SER A 7 -1.19 -45.63 20.47
CA SER A 7 -1.82 -44.76 21.47
C SER A 7 -1.16 -43.39 21.47
N LEU A 8 -1.80 -42.41 20.84
CA LEU A 8 -1.39 -41.00 20.91
C LEU A 8 -1.49 -40.54 22.37
N SER A 9 -0.37 -40.12 22.94
CA SER A 9 -0.31 -39.63 24.33
C SER A 9 -1.04 -38.27 24.44
N PRO A 10 -1.73 -38.00 25.57
CA PRO A 10 -2.42 -36.72 25.78
C PRO A 10 -1.57 -35.45 25.56
N PRO A 11 -0.26 -35.39 25.90
CA PRO A 11 0.55 -34.21 25.59
C PRO A 11 0.80 -34.02 24.09
N ALA A 12 0.85 -35.10 23.30
CA ALA A 12 1.06 -35.00 21.84
C ALA A 12 -0.14 -34.32 21.14
N ILE A 13 -1.35 -34.55 21.64
CA ILE A 13 -2.58 -33.90 21.13
C ILE A 13 -2.54 -32.39 21.42
N ILE A 14 -2.08 -31.99 22.61
CA ILE A 14 -1.99 -30.58 23.01
C ILE A 14 -0.96 -29.83 22.16
N VAL A 15 0.21 -30.44 21.91
CA VAL A 15 1.24 -29.85 21.06
C VAL A 15 0.74 -29.71 19.61
N LEU A 16 0.06 -30.73 19.08
CA LEU A 16 -0.52 -30.68 17.73
C LEU A 16 -1.59 -29.58 17.62
N ALA A 17 -2.41 -29.41 18.65
CA ALA A 17 -3.43 -28.36 18.70
C ALA A 17 -2.80 -26.95 18.73
N LEU A 18 -1.73 -26.75 19.50
CA LEU A 18 -1.01 -25.47 19.56
C LEU A 18 -0.38 -25.09 18.21
N ILE A 19 0.17 -26.07 17.48
CA ILE A 19 0.75 -25.84 16.15
C ILE A 19 -0.35 -25.44 15.14
N MET A 20 -1.52 -26.07 15.19
CA MET A 20 -2.66 -25.74 14.32
C MET A 20 -3.22 -24.33 14.60
N VAL A 21 -3.28 -23.90 15.86
CA VAL A 21 -3.80 -22.57 16.22
C VAL A 21 -2.83 -21.45 15.84
N GLY A 22 -1.52 -21.70 15.85
CA GLY A 22 -0.51 -20.72 15.44
C GLY A 22 -0.52 -20.39 13.94
N GLY A 23 -0.91 -21.34 13.08
CA GLY A 23 -0.89 -21.17 11.62
C GLY A 23 -1.98 -20.25 11.06
N CYS A 24 -3.07 -20.02 11.79
CA CYS A 24 -4.17 -19.17 11.32
C CYS A 24 -3.98 -17.68 11.60
N ALA A 25 -2.96 -17.28 12.37
CA ALA A 25 -2.73 -15.87 12.71
C ALA A 25 -2.18 -15.04 11.54
N GLU A 26 -1.64 -15.69 10.51
CA GLU A 26 -0.96 -15.03 9.39
C GLU A 26 -1.84 -14.86 8.13
N MET A 27 -3.01 -15.52 8.09
CA MET A 27 -4.01 -15.28 7.05
C MET A 27 -4.83 -14.03 7.41
N ARG A 28 -4.19 -12.86 7.34
CA ARG A 28 -4.93 -11.60 7.35
C ARG A 28 -5.85 -11.58 6.13
N PRO A 29 -7.17 -11.34 6.29
CA PRO A 29 -8.05 -11.13 5.17
C PRO A 29 -7.45 -10.05 4.28
N ALA A 30 -7.37 -10.28 2.96
CA ALA A 30 -6.98 -9.23 2.03
C ALA A 30 -7.94 -8.06 2.24
N SER A 31 -7.48 -6.98 2.88
CA SER A 31 -8.28 -5.78 3.06
C SER A 31 -8.75 -5.30 1.69
N GLN A 32 -10.03 -4.96 1.60
CA GLN A 32 -10.56 -4.39 0.37
C GLN A 32 -9.72 -3.17 -0.01
N PRO A 33 -9.27 -3.08 -1.27
CA PRO A 33 -8.48 -1.95 -1.71
C PRO A 33 -9.29 -0.66 -1.55
N ILE A 34 -8.64 0.36 -1.03
CA ILE A 34 -9.23 1.68 -0.88
C ILE A 34 -8.84 2.57 -2.06
N ILE A 35 -9.70 3.54 -2.37
CA ILE A 35 -9.46 4.52 -3.42
C ILE A 35 -9.27 5.88 -2.77
N VAL A 36 -8.10 6.50 -2.97
CA VAL A 36 -7.81 7.87 -2.55
C VAL A 36 -7.78 8.75 -3.78
N LYS A 37 -8.62 9.79 -3.81
CA LYS A 37 -8.69 10.76 -4.90
C LYS A 37 -8.48 12.16 -4.35
N ARG A 38 -7.60 12.94 -4.98
CA ARG A 38 -7.35 14.34 -4.63
C ARG A 38 -7.12 15.17 -5.88
N ALA A 39 -7.59 16.40 -5.88
CA ALA A 39 -7.36 17.38 -6.93
C ALA A 39 -6.62 18.59 -6.36
N GLN A 40 -5.67 19.14 -7.11
CA GLN A 40 -4.89 20.32 -6.74
C GLN A 40 -4.61 21.18 -7.99
N MET A 41 -4.53 22.50 -7.79
CA MET A 41 -4.11 23.42 -8.85
C MET A 41 -2.59 23.28 -9.07
N HIS A 42 -2.18 22.95 -10.29
CA HIS A 42 -0.78 22.88 -10.73
C HIS A 42 -0.70 23.37 -12.17
N MET A 43 0.35 24.11 -12.54
CA MET A 43 0.55 24.65 -13.90
C MET A 43 -0.66 25.40 -14.48
N GLY A 44 -1.45 26.09 -13.64
CA GLY A 44 -2.65 26.81 -14.07
C GLY A 44 -3.86 25.94 -14.41
N THR A 45 -3.83 24.64 -14.13
CA THR A 45 -4.95 23.71 -14.34
C THR A 45 -5.23 22.88 -13.08
N LEU A 46 -6.38 22.21 -13.05
CA LEU A 46 -6.75 21.32 -11.95
C LEU A 46 -6.26 19.89 -12.23
N ALA A 47 -5.15 19.49 -11.60
CA ALA A 47 -4.62 18.14 -11.70
C ALA A 47 -5.29 17.22 -10.68
N THR A 48 -5.76 16.05 -11.12
CA THR A 48 -6.41 15.05 -10.25
C THR A 48 -5.59 13.76 -10.21
N VAL A 49 -5.25 13.30 -9.01
CA VAL A 49 -4.56 12.04 -8.76
C VAL A 49 -5.53 11.08 -8.07
N THR A 50 -5.58 9.84 -8.56
CA THR A 50 -6.35 8.74 -7.96
C THR A 50 -5.42 7.56 -7.71
N ALA A 51 -5.36 7.09 -6.46
CA ALA A 51 -4.55 5.94 -6.06
C ALA A 51 -5.45 4.83 -5.50
N VAL A 52 -5.19 3.60 -5.94
CA VAL A 52 -5.78 2.38 -5.37
C VAL A 52 -4.73 1.74 -4.46
N ALA A 53 -5.05 1.53 -3.18
CA ALA A 53 -4.07 1.10 -2.19
C ALA A 53 -4.66 0.12 -1.16
N SER A 54 -3.79 -0.64 -0.47
CA SER A 54 -4.20 -1.58 0.57
C SER A 54 -4.68 -0.91 1.87
N ASN A 55 -4.31 0.35 2.10
CA ASN A 55 -4.76 1.15 3.24
C ASN A 55 -4.60 2.66 2.97
N LYS A 56 -5.23 3.48 3.82
CA LYS A 56 -5.27 4.95 3.71
C LYS A 56 -3.89 5.58 3.69
N GLN A 57 -3.00 5.15 4.57
CA GLN A 57 -1.65 5.73 4.67
C GLN A 57 -0.83 5.48 3.40
N ALA A 58 -0.95 4.29 2.79
CA ALA A 58 -0.30 3.98 1.52
C ALA A 58 -0.88 4.83 0.37
N GLY A 59 -2.20 4.96 0.31
CA GLY A 59 -2.86 5.79 -0.70
C GLY A 59 -2.51 7.28 -0.58
N ASP A 60 -2.53 7.83 0.63
CA ASP A 60 -2.16 9.22 0.88
C ASP A 60 -0.70 9.51 0.51
N ARG A 61 0.22 8.61 0.84
CA ARG A 61 1.63 8.74 0.44
C ARG A 61 1.82 8.71 -1.07
N ALA A 62 1.13 7.81 -1.77
CA ALA A 62 1.21 7.72 -3.23
C ALA A 62 0.67 9.00 -3.91
N VAL A 63 -0.48 9.50 -3.43
CA VAL A 63 -1.05 10.77 -3.91
C VAL A 63 -0.11 11.95 -3.65
N GLN A 64 0.50 12.01 -2.48
CA GLN A 64 1.44 13.08 -2.14
C GLN A 64 2.69 13.04 -3.04
N ALA A 65 3.30 11.87 -3.22
CA ALA A 65 4.46 11.71 -4.09
C ALA A 65 4.18 12.12 -5.54
N ALA A 66 2.98 11.81 -6.06
CA ALA A 66 2.58 12.25 -7.38
C ALA A 66 2.50 13.78 -7.50
N PHE A 67 1.94 14.47 -6.51
CA PHE A 67 1.89 15.94 -6.52
C PHE A 67 3.25 16.59 -6.29
N ASP A 68 4.12 15.99 -5.48
CA ASP A 68 5.49 16.47 -5.28
C ASP A 68 6.27 16.42 -6.61
N GLU A 69 6.07 15.35 -7.39
CA GLU A 69 6.68 15.22 -8.71
C GLU A 69 6.10 16.20 -9.73
N ILE A 70 4.77 16.39 -9.76
CA ILE A 70 4.14 17.41 -10.61
C ILE A 70 4.71 18.80 -10.30
N LYS A 71 4.85 19.14 -9.01
CA LYS A 71 5.43 20.40 -8.57
C LYS A 71 6.89 20.53 -8.98
N ARG A 72 7.68 19.45 -8.88
CA ARG A 72 9.08 19.43 -9.35
C ARG A 72 9.16 19.69 -10.86
N LEU A 73 8.30 19.06 -11.64
CA LEU A 73 8.22 19.28 -13.09
C LEU A 73 7.77 20.70 -13.43
N GLU A 74 6.83 21.27 -12.67
CA GLU A 74 6.40 22.66 -12.86
C GLU A 74 7.54 23.66 -12.65
N LEU A 75 8.42 23.43 -11.66
CA LEU A 75 9.61 24.26 -11.45
C LEU A 75 10.60 24.19 -12.62
N LEU A 76 10.69 23.06 -13.32
CA LEU A 76 11.60 22.89 -14.45
C LEU A 76 11.02 23.38 -15.78
N LEU A 77 9.72 23.19 -15.99
CA LEU A 77 9.09 23.27 -17.33
C LEU A 77 8.16 24.47 -17.51
N SER A 78 7.88 25.24 -16.46
CA SER A 78 6.92 26.34 -16.57
C SER A 78 7.47 27.46 -17.45
N THR A 79 6.79 27.77 -18.55
CA THR A 79 7.15 28.90 -19.43
C THR A 79 6.60 30.24 -18.95
N TRP A 80 5.75 30.24 -17.91
CA TRP A 80 5.08 31.45 -17.39
C TRP A 80 5.63 31.89 -16.03
N ARG A 81 6.33 31.01 -15.31
CA ARG A 81 7.02 31.35 -14.06
C ARG A 81 8.42 31.86 -14.37
N SER A 82 8.69 33.10 -13.99
CA SER A 82 10.01 33.73 -14.17
C SER A 82 11.15 33.05 -13.39
N ASP A 83 10.82 32.20 -12.41
CA ASP A 83 11.78 31.45 -11.60
C ASP A 83 11.97 29.99 -12.05
N SER A 84 11.38 29.58 -13.19
CA SER A 84 11.64 28.26 -13.75
C SER A 84 13.00 28.19 -14.46
N GLU A 85 13.62 27.01 -14.48
CA GLU A 85 14.87 26.78 -15.23
C GLU A 85 14.70 27.10 -16.73
N LEU A 86 13.54 26.77 -17.32
CA LEU A 86 13.25 27.02 -18.72
C LEU A 86 13.10 28.51 -19.05
N SER A 87 12.66 29.34 -18.11
CA SER A 87 12.53 30.78 -18.31
C SER A 87 13.84 31.55 -18.12
N GLN A 88 14.92 30.88 -17.68
CA GLN A 88 16.24 31.49 -17.45
C GLN A 88 17.24 31.23 -18.59
N VAL A 89 16.86 30.50 -19.63
CA VAL A 89 17.67 30.19 -20.82
C VAL A 89 17.15 30.89 -22.07
#